data_AF-A0A8J7M024-F1
#
_entry.id   AF-A0A8J7M024-F1
#
_cell.length_a   1.000
_cell.length_b   1.000
_cell.length_c   1.000
_cell.angle_alpha   90.00
_cell.angle_beta   90.00
_cell.angle_gamma   90.00
#
_symmetry.space_group_name_H-M   'P 1'
#
loop_
_entity.id
_entity.type
_entity.pdbx_description
1 polymer ?
#
loop_
_entity_poly.entity_id
_entity_poly.type
_entity_poly.pdbx_seq_one_letter_code
_entity_poly.pdbx_strand_id
1 'polypeptide(L)'
;MATTAYSLVEDWIAQNRYTASGDTDIILSNTGARIVTWSLTDTNAKPQITVKQGHPVLPFQSRAMRLKDGERIWLAGENATASLGV
;
A
#
# COMPACT_ATOMS: atom_id res chain seq x y z
N MET A 1 -5.73 -4.46 17.09
CA MET A 1 -5.49 -3.86 15.76
C MET A 1 -4.79 -4.91 14.93
N ALA A 2 -5.38 -5.33 13.82
CA ALA A 2 -4.77 -6.35 12.96
C ALA A 2 -3.73 -5.65 12.08
N THR A 3 -2.53 -6.20 12.02
CA THR A 3 -1.46 -5.67 11.17
C THR A 3 -1.10 -6.71 10.13
N THR A 4 -1.29 -6.37 8.86
CA THR A 4 -0.98 -7.25 7.74
C THR A 4 0.41 -6.91 7.22
N ALA A 5 1.32 -7.88 7.23
CA ALA A 5 2.66 -7.71 6.65
C ALA A 5 2.65 -8.02 5.15
N TYR A 6 3.39 -7.21 4.39
CA TYR A 6 3.54 -7.33 2.94
C TYR A 6 5.01 -7.40 2.54
N SER A 7 5.33 -8.36 1.67
CA SER A 7 6.61 -8.46 0.96
C SER A 7 6.41 -7.96 -0.47
N LEU A 8 7.00 -6.81 -0.78
CA LEU A 8 6.72 -6.08 -2.01
C LEU A 8 7.69 -6.46 -3.14
N VAL A 9 7.18 -6.31 -4.35
CA VAL A 9 7.93 -6.43 -5.61
C VAL A 9 7.84 -5.12 -6.38
N GLU A 10 8.70 -4.93 -7.38
CA GLU A 10 8.70 -3.74 -8.25
C GLU A 10 7.54 -3.76 -9.28
N ASP A 11 6.36 -4.25 -8.90
CA ASP A 11 5.16 -4.25 -9.74
C ASP A 11 3.88 -4.18 -8.91
N TRP A 12 2.80 -3.68 -9.51
CA TRP A 12 1.48 -3.64 -8.92
C TRP A 12 0.79 -5.00 -9.05
N ILE A 13 0.95 -5.83 -8.02
CA ILE A 13 0.36 -7.17 -7.97
C ILE A 13 -0.84 -7.23 -7.02
N ALA A 14 -1.82 -8.06 -7.34
CA ALA A 14 -3.05 -8.18 -6.54
C ALA A 14 -2.82 -8.74 -5.13
N GLN A 15 -1.70 -9.45 -4.90
CA GLN A 15 -1.28 -9.93 -3.59
C GLN A 15 -0.88 -8.78 -2.65
N ASN A 16 -0.37 -7.68 -3.20
CA ASN A 16 0.08 -6.49 -2.46
C ASN A 16 -1.00 -5.41 -2.47
N ARG A 17 -2.26 -5.83 -2.35
CA ARG A 17 -3.42 -4.95 -2.35
C ARG A 17 -4.22 -5.17 -1.08
N TYR A 18 -4.75 -4.08 -0.55
CA TYR A 18 -5.79 -4.11 0.47
C TYR A 18 -7.05 -3.44 -0.06
N THR A 19 -8.20 -4.05 0.18
CA THR A 19 -9.52 -3.51 -0.17
C THR A 19 -10.21 -3.10 1.12
N ALA A 20 -10.58 -1.84 1.24
CA ALA A 20 -11.36 -1.37 2.37
C ALA A 20 -12.80 -1.91 2.29
N SER A 21 -13.32 -2.32 3.45
CA SER A 21 -14.73 -2.64 3.65
C SER A 21 -15.30 -1.60 4.61
N GLY A 22 -16.13 -0.71 4.09
CA GLY A 22 -16.53 0.52 4.77
C GLY A 22 -15.44 1.59 4.78
N ASP A 23 -15.80 2.77 5.27
CA ASP A 23 -14.87 3.85 5.57
C ASP A 23 -13.97 3.43 6.74
N THR A 24 -12.68 3.20 6.47
CA THR A 24 -11.72 2.75 7.48
C THR A 24 -10.46 3.59 7.44
N ASP A 25 -9.95 3.90 8.63
CA ASP A 25 -8.63 4.50 8.77
C ASP A 25 -7.57 3.40 8.70
N ILE A 26 -6.50 3.66 7.96
CA ILE A 26 -5.37 2.73 7.80
C ILE A 26 -4.06 3.44 8.11
N ILE A 27 -3.08 2.64 8.55
CA ILE A 27 -1.71 3.10 8.75
C ILE A 27 -0.78 2.22 7.91
N LEU A 28 -0.25 2.78 6.83
CA LEU A 28 0.78 2.15 6.02
C LEU A 28 2.15 2.46 6.60
N SER A 29 2.82 1.45 7.12
CA SER A 29 4.16 1.58 7.72
C SER A 29 5.19 0.85 6.89
N ASN A 30 6.23 1.55 6.44
CA ASN A 30 7.38 0.94 5.81
C ASN A 30 8.30 0.38 6.90
N THR A 31 8.41 -0.94 6.96
CA THR A 31 9.19 -1.65 7.99
C THR A 31 10.61 -2.00 7.52
N GLY A 32 10.94 -1.68 6.27
CA GLY A 32 12.20 -2.02 5.65
C GLY A 32 13.11 -0.82 5.35
N ALA A 33 14.29 -1.12 4.81
CA ALA A 33 15.28 -0.13 4.40
C ALA A 33 15.08 0.38 2.95
N ARG A 34 14.09 -0.15 2.22
CA ARG A 34 13.78 0.21 0.83
C ARG A 34 12.54 1.11 0.77
N ILE A 35 12.44 1.95 -0.26
CA ILE A 35 11.26 2.80 -0.46
C ILE A 35 10.06 1.91 -0.83
N VAL A 36 8.95 2.14 -0.14
CA VAL A 36 7.65 1.55 -0.49
C VAL A 36 6.88 2.61 -1.26
N THR A 37 6.29 2.24 -2.39
CA THR A 37 5.39 3.10 -3.14
C THR A 37 3.97 2.56 -3.04
N TRP A 38 3.00 3.46 -2.90
CA TRP A 38 1.59 3.10 -2.91
C TRP A 38 0.78 3.92 -3.91
N SER A 39 -0.38 3.40 -4.27
CA SER A 39 -1.37 4.06 -5.11
C SER A 39 -2.76 3.61 -4.73
N LEU A 40 -3.77 4.45 -4.98
CA LEU A 40 -5.18 4.14 -4.72
C LEU A 40 -5.92 3.91 -6.03
N THR A 41 -6.82 2.93 -6.02
CA THR A 41 -7.79 2.72 -7.10
C THR A 41 -9.18 2.52 -6.52
N ASP A 42 -10.17 2.99 -7.26
CA ASP A 42 -11.60 2.75 -7.04
C ASP A 42 -12.08 1.44 -7.70
N THR A 43 -11.35 0.96 -8.71
CA THR A 43 -11.65 -0.28 -9.43
C THR A 43 -10.76 -1.45 -8.98
N ASN A 44 -11.15 -2.67 -9.37
CA ASN A 44 -10.33 -3.88 -9.23
C ASN A 44 -9.09 -3.90 -10.14
N ALA A 45 -8.99 -2.96 -11.08
CA ALA A 45 -7.86 -2.88 -12.00
C ALA A 45 -6.60 -2.38 -11.27
N LYS A 46 -5.44 -2.85 -11.73
CA LYS A 46 -4.15 -2.33 -11.26
C LYS A 46 -3.99 -0.85 -11.63
N PRO A 47 -3.26 -0.06 -10.81
CA PRO A 47 -2.93 1.32 -11.16
C PRO A 47 -2.32 1.40 -12.56
N GLN A 48 -2.81 2.32 -13.40
CA GLN A 48 -2.29 2.59 -14.74
C GLN A 48 -1.07 3.53 -14.71
N ILE A 49 -0.30 3.48 -13.63
CA ILE A 49 0.91 4.27 -13.42
C ILE A 49 2.08 3.33 -13.12
N THR A 50 3.29 3.76 -13.44
CA THR A 50 4.48 3.02 -13.03
C THR A 50 4.68 3.12 -11.52
N VAL A 51 5.35 2.13 -10.91
CA VAL A 51 5.66 2.13 -9.46
C VAL A 51 6.40 3.40 -9.04
N LYS A 52 7.22 3.98 -9.92
CA LYS A 52 7.97 5.22 -9.64
C LYS A 52 7.10 6.48 -9.65
N GLN A 53 5.89 6.42 -10.19
CA GLN A 53 4.93 7.52 -10.23
C GLN A 53 3.94 7.50 -9.07
N GLY A 54 3.90 6.43 -8.28
CA GLY A 54 3.05 6.37 -7.10
C GLY A 54 3.61 7.23 -5.96
N HIS A 55 2.93 7.18 -4.82
CA HIS A 55 3.31 7.93 -3.64
C HIS A 55 4.37 7.17 -2.83
N PRO A 56 5.57 7.74 -2.62
CA PRO A 56 6.60 7.07 -1.84
C PRO A 56 6.33 7.18 -0.33
N VAL A 57 6.76 6.15 0.38
CA VAL A 57 6.89 6.06 1.84
C VAL A 57 8.33 5.67 2.11
N LEU A 58 9.05 6.59 2.73
CA LEU A 58 10.47 6.41 3.03
C LEU A 58 10.70 5.27 4.03
N PRO A 59 11.91 4.71 4.09
CA PRO A 59 12.27 3.69 5.06
C PRO A 59 11.92 4.09 6.49
N PHE A 60 11.36 3.15 7.25
CA PHE A 60 10.97 3.33 8.66
C PHE A 60 9.97 4.47 8.91
N GLN A 61 9.29 4.95 7.87
CA GLN A 61 8.22 5.95 7.99
C GLN A 61 6.85 5.29 7.91
N SER A 62 5.89 5.93 8.57
CA SER A 62 4.49 5.51 8.57
C SER A 62 3.62 6.62 8.02
N ARG A 63 2.54 6.24 7.36
CA ARG A 63 1.58 7.17 6.78
C ARG A 63 0.16 6.73 7.12
N ALA A 64 -0.50 7.55 7.92
CA ALA A 64 -1.93 7.41 8.18
C ALA A 64 -2.73 7.97 7.00
N MET A 65 -3.78 7.27 6.61
CA MET A 65 -4.72 7.72 5.59
C MET A 65 -6.07 7.03 5.80
N ARG A 66 -7.12 7.61 5.22
CA ARG A 66 -8.46 7.04 5.27
C ARG A 66 -8.82 6.46 3.91
N LEU A 67 -9.32 5.24 3.91
CA LEU A 67 -9.91 4.60 2.75
C LEU A 67 -11.42 4.66 2.84
N LYS A 68 -12.07 4.96 1.72
CA LYS A 68 -13.52 4.86 1.58
C LYS A 68 -13.95 3.43 1.30
N ASP A 69 -15.23 3.15 1.51
CA ASP A 69 -15.80 1.85 1.14
C ASP A 69 -15.49 1.46 -0.31
N GLY A 70 -14.91 0.28 -0.49
CA GLY A 70 -14.51 -0.24 -1.79
C GLY A 70 -13.24 0.36 -2.39
N GLU A 71 -12.58 1.34 -1.77
CA GLU A 71 -11.26 1.80 -2.21
C GLU A 71 -10.20 0.74 -1.97
N ARG A 72 -9.21 0.72 -2.86
CA ARG A 72 -8.12 -0.25 -2.84
C ARG A 72 -6.80 0.47 -2.81
N ILE A 73 -5.97 0.11 -1.85
CA ILE A 73 -4.58 0.53 -1.82
C ILE A 73 -3.70 -0.57 -2.39
N TRP A 74 -2.86 -0.19 -3.34
CA TRP A 74 -1.84 -1.03 -3.95
C TRP A 74 -0.48 -0.62 -3.41
N LEU A 75 0.34 -1.61 -3.10
CA LEU A 75 1.68 -1.44 -2.55
C LEU A 75 2.69 -2.09 -3.51
N ALA A 76 3.80 -1.40 -3.75
CA ALA A 76 4.91 -1.90 -4.55
C ALA A 76 6.23 -1.34 -4.03
N GLY A 77 7.32 -2.00 -4.35
CA GLY A 77 8.66 -1.63 -3.92
C GLY A 77 9.61 -2.79 -4.07
N GLU A 78 10.72 -2.59 -4.76
CA GLU A 78 11.69 -3.64 -5.02
C GLU A 78 12.31 -4.15 -3.71
N ASN A 79 12.02 -5.41 -3.34
CA ASN A 79 12.45 -6.03 -2.09
C ASN A 79 12.12 -5.19 -0.84
N ALA A 80 11.00 -4.45 -0.89
CA ALA A 80 10.55 -3.63 0.21
C ALA A 80 9.59 -4.40 1.13
N THR A 81 9.53 -4.01 2.40
CA THR A 81 8.60 -4.61 3.37
C THR A 81 7.72 -3.52 3.95
N ALA A 82 6.42 -3.77 3.95
CA ALA A 82 5.43 -2.86 4.50
C ALA A 82 4.51 -3.60 5.47
N SER A 83 3.89 -2.86 6.37
CA SER A 83 2.81 -3.36 7.21
C SER A 83 1.64 -2.39 7.12
N LEU A 84 0.43 -2.94 7.09
CA LEU A 84 -0.81 -2.17 7.06
C LEU A 84 -1.59 -2.45 8.34
N GLY A 85 -1.78 -1.43 9.16
CA GLY A 85 -2.68 -1.47 10.30
C GLY A 85 -4.07 -0.98 9.90
N VAL A 86 -5.10 -1.75 10.28
CA VAL A 86 -6.53 -1.42 10.14
C VAL A 86 -7.21 -1.59 11.50
#